data_AF-A0A969M4B0-F1
#
_entry.id   AF-A0A969M4B0-F1
#
_cell.length_a   1.000
_cell.length_b   1.000
_cell.length_c   1.000
_cell.angle_alpha   90.00
_cell.angle_beta   90.00
_cell.angle_gamma   90.00
#
_symmetry.space_group_name_H-M   'P 1'
#
loop_
_entity.id
_entity.type
_entity.pdbx_description
1 polymer ?
#
loop_
_entity_poly.entity_id
_entity_poly.type
_entity_poly.pdbx_seq_one_letter_code
_entity_poly.pdbx_strand_id
1 'polypeptide(L)'
;AAARSGIGIDYDQDPPHLATFARRPGCSVSRRCREGTADQLFLALRIAAIEEHARRAAPLPFIADDIFVSFDEARTESGLQALAELGTLTQVIVFTHHEHVATSATRALADAASIIRL
;
A
#
# COMPACT_ATOMS: atom_id res chain seq x y z
N ALA A 1 28.63 7.06 -10.82
CA ALA A 1 27.88 7.82 -9.80
C ALA A 1 26.39 7.55 -10.01
N ALA A 2 25.74 6.86 -9.08
CA ALA A 2 24.33 6.49 -9.23
C ALA A 2 23.44 7.74 -9.13
N ALA A 3 22.65 8.00 -10.16
CA ALA A 3 21.59 9.01 -10.10
C ALA A 3 20.62 8.59 -8.99
N ARG A 4 20.56 9.35 -7.89
CA ARG A 4 19.58 9.10 -6.83
C ARG A 4 18.20 9.43 -7.38
N SER A 5 17.36 8.41 -7.55
CA SER A 5 15.94 8.56 -7.79
C SER A 5 15.22 8.77 -6.46
N GLY A 6 14.29 9.74 -6.41
CA GLY A 6 13.46 10.03 -5.23
C GLY A 6 11.99 10.03 -5.58
N ILE A 7 11.12 10.02 -4.56
CA ILE A 7 9.68 10.21 -4.69
C ILE A 7 9.35 11.59 -4.10
N GLY A 8 8.46 12.33 -4.76
CA GLY A 8 7.97 13.62 -4.26
C GLY A 8 6.66 14.00 -4.95
N ILE A 9 6.19 15.21 -4.66
CA ILE A 9 5.05 15.80 -5.34
C ILE A 9 5.58 16.72 -6.43
N ASP A 10 5.09 16.54 -7.66
CA ASP A 10 5.30 17.49 -8.75
C ASP A 10 4.24 18.58 -8.68
N TYR A 11 4.65 19.76 -8.21
CA TYR A 11 3.79 20.93 -8.03
C TYR A 11 3.67 21.77 -9.31
N ASP A 12 4.47 21.49 -10.36
CA ASP A 12 4.45 22.23 -11.61
C ASP A 12 3.30 21.76 -12.53
N GLN A 13 2.51 20.79 -12.07
CA GLN A 13 1.41 20.13 -12.79
C GLN A 13 0.08 20.44 -12.09
N ASP A 14 -1.01 20.62 -12.85
CA ASP A 14 -2.34 20.93 -12.31
C ASP A 14 -3.37 19.83 -12.71
N PRO A 15 -3.87 19.01 -11.76
CA PRO A 15 -3.55 19.03 -10.33
C PRO A 15 -2.16 18.45 -10.00
N PRO A 16 -1.57 18.83 -8.85
CA PRO A 16 -0.31 18.25 -8.37
C PRO A 16 -0.43 16.73 -8.23
N HIS A 17 0.65 16.01 -8.54
CA HIS A 17 0.63 14.56 -8.47
C HIS A 17 1.93 13.96 -7.93
N LEU A 18 1.83 12.76 -7.40
CA LEU A 18 2.99 11.98 -6.97
C LEU A 18 3.86 11.65 -8.19
N ALA A 19 5.16 11.93 -8.10
CA ALA A 19 6.12 11.69 -9.16
C ALA A 19 7.41 11.08 -8.63
N THR A 20 8.09 10.32 -9.51
CA THR A 20 9.49 9.95 -9.29
C THR A 20 10.38 10.99 -9.94
N PHE A 21 11.44 11.38 -9.24
CA PHE A 21 12.41 12.36 -9.71
C PHE A 21 13.74 11.66 -9.97
N ALA A 22 14.27 11.81 -11.18
CA ALA A 22 15.63 11.43 -11.50
C ALA A 22 16.51 12.68 -11.53
N ARG A 23 17.53 12.74 -10.65
CA ARG A 23 18.51 13.83 -10.67
C ARG A 23 19.67 13.50 -11.62
N ARG A 24 19.82 14.29 -12.67
CA ARG A 24 21.07 14.44 -13.43
C ARG A 24 21.64 15.85 -13.19
N PRO A 25 22.96 16.07 -13.32
CA PRO A 25 23.54 17.40 -13.20
C PRO A 25 22.85 18.35 -14.19
N GLY A 26 22.21 19.41 -13.70
CA GLY A 26 21.52 20.41 -14.51
C GLY A 26 20.14 20.02 -15.06
N CYS A 27 19.61 18.83 -14.75
CA CYS A 27 18.29 18.39 -15.23
C CYS A 27 17.60 17.48 -14.20
N SER A 28 16.43 17.91 -13.72
CA SER A 28 15.48 17.08 -12.99
C SER A 28 14.37 16.67 -13.94
N VAL A 29 14.22 15.37 -14.17
CA VAL A 29 13.07 14.82 -14.90
C VAL A 29 12.11 14.24 -13.88
N SER A 30 10.88 14.75 -13.84
CA SER A 30 9.78 14.17 -13.10
C SER A 30 9.02 13.18 -13.98
N ARG A 31 8.56 12.07 -13.39
CA ARG A 31 7.64 11.14 -14.05
C ARG A 31 6.48 10.85 -13.12
N ARG A 32 5.26 11.12 -13.59
CA ARG A 32 4.03 10.80 -12.87
C ARG A 32 4.03 9.34 -12.42
N CYS A 33 3.71 9.12 -11.15
CA CYS A 33 3.49 7.79 -10.63
C CYS A 33 2.20 7.20 -11.22
N ARG A 34 2.20 5.91 -11.54
CA ARG A 34 0.96 5.23 -11.90
C ARG A 34 0.06 5.18 -10.66
N GLU A 35 -1.25 5.29 -10.87
CA GLU A 35 -2.27 5.34 -9.81
C GLU A 35 -2.08 4.25 -8.76
N GLY A 36 -2.05 2.98 -9.17
CA GLY A 36 -1.81 1.87 -8.23
C GLY A 36 -0.45 1.87 -7.51
N THR A 37 0.56 2.60 -8.01
CA THR A 37 1.82 2.79 -7.26
C THR A 37 1.69 3.87 -6.18
N ALA A 38 0.92 4.93 -6.46
CA ALA A 38 0.60 5.93 -5.46
C ALA A 38 -0.26 5.33 -4.34
N ASP A 39 -1.24 4.48 -4.68
CA ASP A 39 -2.12 3.82 -3.70
C ASP A 39 -1.34 2.86 -2.80
N GLN A 40 -0.38 2.12 -3.36
CA GLN A 40 0.51 1.28 -2.56
C GLN A 40 1.39 2.07 -1.59
N LEU A 41 1.93 3.22 -2.03
CA LEU A 41 2.68 4.09 -1.13
C LEU A 41 1.78 4.64 -0.01
N PHE A 42 0.55 5.03 -0.36
CA PHE A 42 -0.41 5.50 0.62
C PHE A 42 -0.76 4.42 1.65
N LEU A 43 -1.00 3.19 1.21
CA LEU A 43 -1.22 2.04 2.11
C LEU A 43 -0.02 1.82 3.04
N ALA A 44 1.22 1.82 2.50
CA ALA A 44 2.43 1.64 3.30
C ALA A 44 2.59 2.70 4.38
N LEU A 45 2.29 3.97 4.07
CA LEU A 45 2.32 5.06 5.05
C LEU A 45 1.26 4.87 6.15
N ARG A 46 0.07 4.39 5.80
CA ARG A 46 -0.98 4.09 6.79
C ARG A 46 -0.58 2.94 7.71
N ILE A 47 -0.02 1.86 7.15
CA ILE A 47 0.50 0.74 7.94
C ILE A 47 1.56 1.25 8.93
N ALA A 48 2.56 2.00 8.46
CA ALA A 48 3.59 2.56 9.33
C ALA A 48 3.04 3.45 10.46
N ALA A 49 2.02 4.25 10.17
CA ALA A 49 1.35 5.07 11.18
C ALA A 49 0.60 4.23 12.23
N ILE A 50 -0.07 3.15 11.80
CA ILE A 50 -0.77 2.22 12.70
C ILE A 50 0.21 1.47 13.59
N GLU A 51 1.31 0.97 13.03
CA GLU A 51 2.37 0.31 13.79
C GLU A 51 2.96 1.24 14.86
N GLU A 52 3.23 2.50 14.50
CA GLU A 52 3.74 3.48 15.45
C GLU A 52 2.73 3.80 16.56
N HIS A 53 1.44 3.85 16.22
CA HIS A 53 0.40 4.01 17.21
C HIS A 53 0.31 2.79 18.14
N ALA A 54 0.31 1.58 17.60
CA ALA A 54 0.23 0.33 18.36
C ALA A 54 1.42 0.13 19.31
N ARG A 55 2.58 0.73 19.01
CA ARG A 55 3.74 0.75 19.93
C ARG A 55 3.57 1.72 21.10
N ARG A 56 2.78 2.79 20.95
CA ARG A 56 2.64 3.86 21.96
C ARG A 56 1.37 3.76 22.80
N ALA A 57 0.35 3.07 22.30
CA ALA A 57 -0.97 2.95 22.92
C ALA A 57 -1.54 1.55 22.72
N ALA A 58 -2.71 1.28 23.33
CA ALA A 58 -3.41 0.02 23.12
C ALA A 58 -3.75 -0.16 21.61
N PRO A 59 -3.44 -1.30 20.99
CA PRO A 59 -3.74 -1.55 19.59
C PRO A 59 -5.25 -1.49 19.32
N LEU A 60 -5.64 -0.71 18.31
CA LEU A 60 -7.02 -0.64 17.83
C LEU A 60 -7.18 -1.48 16.56
N PRO A 61 -8.33 -2.16 16.35
CA PRO A 61 -8.58 -2.88 15.13
C PRO A 61 -8.44 -1.99 13.89
N PHE A 62 -7.72 -2.48 12.89
CA PHE A 62 -7.65 -1.88 11.57
C PHE A 62 -8.71 -2.49 10.65
N ILE A 63 -9.63 -1.65 10.19
CA ILE A 63 -10.70 -2.05 9.26
C ILE A 63 -10.43 -1.38 7.91
N ALA A 64 -10.34 -2.20 6.87
CA ALA A 64 -10.12 -1.77 5.49
C ALA A 64 -11.29 -2.21 4.61
N ASP A 65 -11.80 -1.31 3.77
CA ASP A 65 -12.90 -1.58 2.84
C ASP A 65 -12.45 -1.29 1.41
N ASP A 66 -12.47 -2.32 0.55
CA ASP A 66 -12.12 -2.28 -0.88
C ASP A 66 -10.78 -1.61 -1.23
N ILE A 67 -9.79 -1.68 -0.33
CA ILE A 67 -8.49 -0.99 -0.47
C ILE A 67 -7.60 -1.51 -1.62
N PHE A 68 -7.97 -2.61 -2.27
CA PHE A 68 -7.22 -3.24 -3.36
C PHE A 68 -7.83 -3.01 -4.75
N VAL A 69 -8.83 -2.14 -4.88
CA VAL A 69 -9.57 -1.90 -6.13
C VAL A 69 -8.68 -1.54 -7.34
N SER A 70 -7.57 -0.83 -7.11
CA SER A 70 -6.64 -0.38 -8.15
C SER A 70 -5.41 -1.29 -8.34
N PHE A 71 -5.35 -2.43 -7.64
CA PHE A 71 -4.17 -3.28 -7.58
C PHE A 71 -4.30 -4.45 -8.56
N ASP A 72 -3.20 -4.75 -9.25
CA ASP A 72 -3.06 -6.02 -9.98
C ASP A 72 -2.84 -7.18 -8.98
N GLU A 73 -2.96 -8.44 -9.44
CA GLU A 73 -2.86 -9.64 -8.59
C GLU A 73 -1.58 -9.66 -7.74
N ALA A 74 -0.42 -9.36 -8.34
CA ALA A 74 0.86 -9.37 -7.64
C ALA A 74 0.94 -8.27 -6.56
N ARG A 75 0.39 -7.09 -6.85
CA ARG A 75 0.29 -5.99 -5.89
C ARG A 75 -0.67 -6.31 -4.75
N THR A 76 -1.80 -6.93 -5.05
CA THR A 76 -2.78 -7.37 -4.07
C THR A 76 -2.19 -8.41 -3.13
N GLU A 77 -1.52 -9.44 -3.66
CA GLU A 77 -0.82 -10.44 -2.85
C GLU A 77 0.23 -9.80 -1.92
N SER A 78 1.04 -8.87 -2.44
CA SER A 78 2.05 -8.15 -1.65
C SER A 78 1.42 -7.30 -0.54
N GLY A 79 0.31 -6.61 -0.85
CA GLY A 79 -0.40 -5.79 0.12
C GLY A 79 -1.09 -6.63 1.20
N LEU A 80 -1.66 -7.78 0.82
CA LEU A 80 -2.24 -8.74 1.76
C LEU A 80 -1.19 -9.30 2.71
N GLN A 81 0.02 -9.60 2.23
CA GLN A 81 1.13 -10.03 3.08
C GLN A 81 1.52 -8.95 4.10
N ALA A 82 1.64 -7.69 3.66
CA ALA A 82 1.90 -6.57 4.58
C ALA A 82 0.79 -6.40 5.63
N LEU A 83 -0.47 -6.63 5.27
CA LEU A 83 -1.59 -6.62 6.21
C LEU A 83 -1.58 -7.81 7.17
N ALA A 84 -1.15 -8.99 6.73
CA ALA A 84 -0.99 -10.14 7.61
C ALA A 84 0.14 -9.91 8.63
N GLU A 85 1.24 -9.28 8.21
CA GLU A 85 2.31 -8.84 9.12
C GLU A 85 1.79 -7.82 10.13
N LEU A 86 1.03 -6.81 9.70
CA LEU A 86 0.35 -5.87 10.60
C LEU A 86 -0.61 -6.60 11.56
N GLY A 87 -1.24 -7.69 11.11
CA GLY A 87 -2.08 -8.59 11.88
C GLY A 87 -1.43 -9.15 13.14
N THR A 88 -0.09 -9.22 13.17
CA THR A 88 0.68 -9.66 14.35
C THR A 88 0.71 -8.61 15.47
N LEU A 89 0.42 -7.34 15.15
CA LEU A 89 0.43 -6.21 16.08
C LEU A 89 -0.98 -5.74 16.45
N THR A 90 -1.92 -5.78 15.51
CA THR A 90 -3.32 -5.41 15.75
C THR A 90 -4.27 -6.26 14.92
N GLN A 91 -5.54 -6.36 15.32
CA GLN A 91 -6.53 -7.06 14.53
C GLN A 91 -6.74 -6.35 13.18
N VAL A 92 -6.61 -7.09 12.08
CA VAL A 92 -6.86 -6.59 10.72
C VAL A 92 -8.12 -7.24 10.16
N ILE A 93 -9.06 -6.42 9.69
CA ILE A 93 -10.30 -6.86 9.04
C ILE A 93 -10.37 -6.19 7.68
N VAL A 94 -10.45 -7.00 6.62
CA VAL A 94 -10.55 -6.51 5.24
C VAL A 94 -11.90 -6.92 4.67
N PHE A 95 -12.68 -5.94 4.25
CA PHE A 95 -13.88 -6.11 3.44
C PHE A 95 -13.54 -5.91 1.98
N THR A 96 -14.12 -6.76 1.14
CA THR A 96 -13.99 -6.66 -0.31
C THR A 96 -15.19 -7.28 -0.98
N HIS A 97 -15.68 -6.65 -2.04
CA HIS A 97 -16.63 -7.28 -2.95
C HIS A 97 -15.96 -7.97 -4.15
N HIS A 98 -14.63 -7.84 -4.26
CA HIS A 98 -13.87 -8.34 -5.38
C HIS A 98 -13.40 -9.79 -5.15
N GLU A 99 -13.88 -10.73 -5.95
CA GLU A 99 -13.53 -12.15 -5.84
C GLU A 99 -12.01 -12.39 -5.96
N HIS A 100 -11.34 -11.64 -6.82
CA HIS A 100 -9.89 -11.79 -7.02
C HIS A 100 -9.09 -11.52 -5.74
N VAL A 101 -9.53 -10.60 -4.87
CA VAL A 101 -8.85 -10.31 -3.60
C VAL A 101 -8.92 -11.52 -2.67
N ALA A 102 -10.08 -12.16 -2.57
CA ALA A 102 -10.23 -13.38 -1.77
C ALA A 102 -9.39 -14.53 -2.34
N THR A 103 -9.32 -14.67 -3.67
CA THR A 103 -8.46 -15.67 -4.33
C THR A 103 -6.98 -15.39 -4.06
N SER A 104 -6.53 -14.14 -4.17
CA SER A 104 -5.17 -13.73 -3.83
C SER A 104 -4.86 -13.98 -2.35
N ALA A 105 -5.81 -13.75 -1.44
CA ALA A 105 -5.64 -14.05 -0.02
C ALA A 105 -5.44 -15.54 0.24
N THR A 106 -6.26 -16.41 -0.37
CA THR A 106 -6.09 -17.87 -0.27
C THR A 106 -4.70 -18.31 -0.73
N ARG A 107 -4.20 -17.71 -1.82
CA ARG A 107 -2.89 -18.04 -2.39
C ARG A 107 -1.73 -17.53 -1.54
N ALA A 108 -1.80 -16.27 -1.12
CA ALA A 108 -0.67 -15.57 -0.49
C ALA A 108 -0.57 -15.78 1.02
N LEU A 109 -1.69 -16.03 1.70
CA LEU A 109 -1.75 -16.02 3.17
C LEU A 109 -1.88 -17.40 3.80
N ALA A 110 -2.27 -18.44 3.06
CA ALA A 110 -2.48 -19.79 3.61
C ALA A 110 -3.26 -19.74 4.95
N ASP A 111 -2.66 -20.19 6.06
CA ASP A 111 -3.27 -20.23 7.40
C ASP A 111 -3.15 -18.90 8.19
N ALA A 112 -2.50 -17.88 7.64
CA ALA A 112 -2.29 -16.59 8.30
C ALA A 112 -3.53 -15.69 8.30
N ALA A 113 -4.59 -16.05 7.57
CA ALA A 113 -5.85 -15.31 7.53
C ALA A 113 -7.07 -16.23 7.45
N SER A 114 -8.16 -15.81 8.09
CA SER A 114 -9.47 -16.43 7.92
C SER A 114 -10.25 -15.72 6.82
N ILE A 115 -10.74 -16.48 5.84
CA ILE A 115 -11.53 -15.96 4.71
C ILE A 115 -12.99 -16.36 4.92
N ILE A 116 -13.85 -15.37 5.10
CA ILE A 116 -15.28 -15.57 5.35
C ILE A 116 -16.05 -15.04 4.14
N ARG A 117 -16.89 -15.91 3.54
CA ARG A 117 -17.85 -15.52 2.51
C ARG A 117 -19.18 -15.25 3.20
N LEU A 118 -19.71 -14.04 3.03
CA LEU A 118 -20.99 -13.59 3.58
C LEU A 118 -22.13 -13.76 2.57
#